data_AF-A0ABD3V6W8-F1
#
_entry.id   AF-A0ABD3V6W8-F1
#
_cell.length_a   1.000
_cell.length_b   1.000
_cell.length_c   1.000
_cell.angle_alpha   90.00
_cell.angle_beta   90.00
_cell.angle_gamma   90.00
#
_symmetry.space_group_name_H-M   'P 1'
#
loop_
_entity.id
_entity.type
_entity.pdbx_description
1 polymer ?
#
loop_
_entity_poly.entity_id
_entity_poly.type
_entity_poly.pdbx_seq_one_letter_code
_entity_poly.pdbx_strand_id
1 'polypeptide(L)'
;MARYLQLYVPDLTPTEIKEFKQRWRSLEICIDNKTSEALSFIESYFFTGGMFQINENPRDVVPRSGSVYFLANTSYLTGVSGGWKFKVVGKDLYLYIGFSNPLFGSYKTFVHLTKNGTISAEWPNDKLKDGSMKTVKCDEYTAEVTFTDPHYSKFQRILCKINYNEINV
;
A
#
# COMPACT_ATOMS: atom_id res chain seq x y z
N MET A 1 28.30 -5.96 1.35
CA MET A 1 27.99 -5.09 0.20
C MET A 1 26.48 -4.87 0.19
N ALA A 2 25.97 -3.74 0.67
CA ALA A 2 24.53 -3.47 0.70
C ALA A 2 24.05 -3.21 -0.73
N ARG A 3 23.29 -4.16 -1.32
CA ARG A 3 22.56 -3.88 -2.57
C ARG A 3 21.51 -2.83 -2.24
N TYR A 4 21.65 -1.63 -2.81
CA TYR A 4 20.61 -0.62 -2.79
C TYR A 4 19.33 -1.23 -3.36
N LEU A 5 18.23 -1.20 -2.59
CA LEU A 5 16.93 -1.65 -3.08
C LEU A 5 16.50 -0.75 -4.23
N GLN A 6 16.25 -1.37 -5.38
CA GLN A 6 15.66 -0.67 -6.50
C GLN A 6 14.15 -0.54 -6.22
N LEU A 7 13.75 0.63 -5.73
CA LEU A 7 12.35 1.02 -5.74
C LEU A 7 11.95 1.24 -7.19
N TYR A 8 10.97 0.49 -7.68
CA TYR A 8 10.26 0.85 -8.89
C TYR A 8 9.44 2.10 -8.60
N VAL A 9 10.01 3.23 -8.99
CA VAL A 9 9.28 4.50 -9.08
C VAL A 9 8.84 4.61 -10.54
N PRO A 10 7.54 4.78 -10.80
CA PRO A 10 7.09 5.03 -12.17
C PRO A 10 7.77 6.28 -12.74
N ASP A 11 8.07 6.26 -14.04
CA ASP A 11 8.56 7.45 -14.75
C ASP A 11 7.40 8.45 -14.92
N LEU A 12 7.14 9.25 -13.89
CA LEU A 12 6.11 10.26 -13.93
C LEU A 12 6.59 11.50 -14.66
N THR A 13 5.79 11.98 -15.60
CA THR A 13 6.01 13.28 -16.20
C THR A 13 5.78 14.39 -15.17
N PRO A 14 6.45 15.55 -15.31
CA PRO A 14 6.19 16.71 -14.47
C PRO A 14 4.71 17.13 -14.43
N THR A 15 3.98 16.92 -15.53
CA THR A 15 2.54 17.20 -15.65
C THR A 15 1.73 16.27 -14.75
N GLU A 16 1.98 14.96 -14.79
CA GLU A 16 1.27 13.99 -13.94
C GLU A 16 1.51 14.23 -12.45
N ILE A 17 2.76 14.53 -12.07
CA ILE A 17 3.10 14.90 -10.68
C ILE A 17 2.31 16.14 -10.26
N LYS A 18 2.24 17.15 -11.14
CA LYS A 18 1.52 18.40 -10.87
C LYS A 18 0.02 18.15 -10.73
N GLU A 19 -0.59 17.40 -11.64
CA GLU A 19 -2.01 17.06 -11.59
C GLU A 19 -2.37 16.30 -10.32
N PHE A 20 -1.57 15.29 -9.96
CA PHE A 20 -1.77 14.50 -8.76
C PHE A 20 -1.68 15.33 -7.48
N LYS A 21 -0.68 16.23 -7.38
CA LYS A 21 -0.52 17.13 -6.22
C LYS A 21 -1.63 18.17 -6.11
N GLN A 22 -2.32 18.48 -7.20
CA GLN A 22 -3.45 19.42 -7.21
C GLN A 22 -4.77 18.79 -6.76
N ARG A 23 -4.88 17.45 -6.76
CA ARG A 23 -6.07 16.75 -6.29
C ARG A 23 -6.32 17.00 -4.80
N TRP A 24 -7.59 16.97 -4.41
CA TRP A 24 -7.99 17.30 -3.04
C TRP A 24 -7.52 16.24 -2.04
N ARG A 25 -7.59 14.97 -2.46
CA ARG A 25 -7.16 13.81 -1.68
C ARG A 25 -6.27 12.95 -2.56
N SER A 26 -5.01 12.85 -2.16
CA SER A 26 -4.01 12.03 -2.83
C SER A 26 -3.28 11.14 -1.82
N LEU A 27 -2.79 10.01 -2.30
CA LEU A 27 -2.19 8.95 -1.52
C LEU A 27 -1.06 8.31 -2.32
N GLU A 28 0.11 8.23 -1.73
CA GLU A 28 1.22 7.40 -2.21
C GLU A 28 1.25 6.11 -1.40
N ILE A 29 1.27 4.97 -2.08
CA ILE A 29 1.41 3.66 -1.46
C ILE A 29 2.71 3.06 -1.93
N CYS A 30 3.61 2.80 -0.98
CA CYS A 30 4.89 2.14 -1.20
C CYS A 30 4.80 0.73 -0.64
N ILE A 31 5.03 -0.27 -1.48
CA ILE A 31 5.18 -1.66 -1.07
C ILE A 31 6.66 -2.01 -1.17
N ASP A 32 7.25 -2.47 -0.09
CA ASP A 32 8.67 -2.81 0.02
C ASP A 32 8.79 -4.29 0.39
N ASN A 33 9.07 -5.11 -0.62
CA ASN A 33 9.20 -6.54 -0.49
C ASN A 33 10.64 -6.90 -0.11
N LYS A 34 10.90 -7.21 1.16
CA LYS A 34 12.21 -7.70 1.62
C LYS A 34 12.36 -9.22 1.54
N THR A 35 11.32 -9.93 1.12
CA THR A 35 11.34 -11.39 1.04
C THR A 35 12.11 -11.88 -0.20
N SER A 36 12.45 -13.17 -0.20
CA SER A 36 12.99 -13.88 -1.37
C SER A 36 11.93 -14.23 -2.40
N GLU A 37 10.66 -14.19 -2.02
CA GLU A 37 9.54 -14.50 -2.88
C GLU A 37 9.02 -13.23 -3.56
N ALA A 38 8.38 -13.38 -4.72
CA ALA A 38 7.64 -12.29 -5.33
C ALA A 38 6.28 -12.14 -4.61
N LEU A 39 5.72 -10.93 -4.63
CA LEU A 39 4.33 -10.69 -4.28
C LEU A 39 3.53 -10.63 -5.57
N SER A 40 2.65 -11.60 -5.81
CA SER A 40 1.76 -11.61 -6.96
C SER A 40 0.47 -10.87 -6.63
N PHE A 41 0.11 -9.88 -7.44
CA PHE A 41 -1.13 -9.14 -7.28
C PHE A 41 -2.32 -10.03 -7.65
N ILE A 42 -3.35 -10.05 -6.79
CA ILE A 42 -4.52 -10.90 -6.99
C ILE A 42 -5.74 -10.05 -7.35
N GLU A 43 -6.08 -9.09 -6.49
CA GLU A 43 -7.28 -8.28 -6.68
C GLU A 43 -7.14 -6.91 -6.01
N SER A 44 -7.91 -5.96 -6.52
CA SER A 44 -8.13 -4.66 -5.92
C SER A 44 -9.61 -4.44 -5.68
N TYR A 45 -9.91 -3.74 -4.60
CA TYR A 45 -11.23 -3.25 -4.27
C TYR A 45 -11.18 -1.72 -4.17
N PHE A 46 -12.15 -1.02 -4.74
CA PHE A 46 -12.24 0.43 -4.67
C PHE A 46 -13.67 0.86 -4.34
N PHE A 47 -13.80 1.70 -3.32
CA PHE A 47 -15.10 2.09 -2.78
C PHE A 47 -15.62 3.43 -3.32
N THR A 48 -14.72 4.35 -3.73
CA THR A 48 -15.11 5.73 -4.03
C THR A 48 -14.87 6.13 -5.49
N GLY A 49 -15.97 6.45 -6.20
CA GLY A 49 -16.15 7.54 -7.18
C GLY A 49 -15.23 7.67 -8.41
N GLY A 50 -14.30 6.76 -8.62
CA GLY A 50 -13.26 6.85 -9.63
C GLY A 50 -11.91 7.22 -9.01
N MET A 51 -10.87 6.55 -9.50
CA MET A 51 -9.51 6.69 -9.05
C MET A 51 -8.69 7.31 -10.18
N PHE A 52 -8.06 8.45 -9.90
CA PHE A 52 -6.96 8.91 -10.73
C PHE A 52 -5.73 8.13 -10.27
N GLN A 53 -5.40 7.09 -11.02
CA GLN A 53 -4.19 6.32 -10.82
C GLN A 53 -3.18 6.79 -11.86
N ILE A 54 -2.03 7.28 -11.41
CA ILE A 54 -0.97 7.68 -12.35
C ILE A 54 -0.30 6.45 -12.96
N ASN A 55 -0.21 5.39 -12.17
CA ASN A 55 0.29 4.09 -12.63
C ASN A 55 -0.90 3.21 -12.96
N GLU A 56 -0.76 2.31 -13.92
CA GLU A 56 -1.73 1.23 -14.12
C GLU A 56 -1.99 0.43 -12.82
N ASN A 57 -3.03 -0.40 -12.82
CA ASN A 57 -3.40 -1.29 -11.71
C ASN A 57 -2.17 -1.91 -11.00
N PRO A 58 -2.23 -2.15 -9.68
CA PRO A 58 -1.11 -2.73 -8.97
C PRO A 58 -0.59 -3.98 -9.67
N ARG A 59 0.74 -4.10 -9.71
CA ARG A 59 1.45 -5.17 -10.40
C ARG A 59 2.17 -6.03 -9.38
N ASP A 60 2.67 -7.17 -9.83
CA ASP A 60 3.55 -8.01 -9.03
C ASP A 60 4.78 -7.22 -8.54
N VAL A 61 5.16 -7.44 -7.27
CA VAL A 61 6.34 -6.84 -6.66
C VAL A 61 7.43 -7.91 -6.61
N VAL A 62 8.52 -7.69 -7.33
CA VAL A 62 9.62 -8.67 -7.41
C VAL A 62 10.31 -8.85 -6.05
N PRO A 63 11.07 -9.95 -5.85
CA PRO A 63 11.80 -10.17 -4.61
C PRO A 63 12.80 -9.04 -4.34
N ARG A 64 12.95 -8.66 -3.06
CA ARG A 64 13.95 -7.69 -2.60
C ARG A 64 13.89 -6.34 -3.36
N SER A 65 12.70 -5.90 -3.71
CA SER A 65 12.44 -4.61 -4.37
C SER A 65 11.28 -3.88 -3.70
N GLY A 66 10.96 -2.69 -4.18
CA GLY A 66 9.67 -2.10 -3.86
C GLY A 66 8.99 -1.47 -5.07
N SER A 67 7.73 -1.07 -4.89
CA SER A 67 6.88 -0.46 -5.89
C SER A 67 6.14 0.71 -5.27
N VAL A 68 6.03 1.79 -6.03
CA VAL A 68 5.32 3.01 -5.61
C VAL A 68 4.09 3.19 -6.48
N TYR A 69 2.97 3.53 -5.86
CA TYR A 69 1.69 3.77 -6.52
C TYR A 69 1.08 5.07 -6.04
N PHE A 70 0.49 5.81 -6.97
CA PHE A 70 -0.12 7.11 -6.70
C PHE A 70 -1.61 7.03 -6.99
N LEU A 71 -2.42 7.31 -5.96
CA LEU A 71 -3.87 7.25 -5.99
C LEU A 71 -4.45 8.61 -5.62
N ALA A 72 -5.39 9.13 -6.41
CA ALA A 72 -6.10 10.35 -6.08
C ALA A 72 -7.59 10.29 -6.43
N ASN A 73 -8.37 11.18 -5.81
CA ASN A 73 -9.79 11.30 -6.09
C ASN A 73 -10.03 11.95 -7.46
N THR A 74 -10.96 11.39 -8.25
CA THR A 74 -11.36 11.99 -9.53
C THR A 74 -12.39 13.10 -9.38
N SER A 75 -13.25 13.01 -8.36
CA SER A 75 -14.43 13.86 -8.17
C SER A 75 -14.25 14.90 -7.07
N TYR A 76 -14.88 16.06 -7.23
CA TYR A 76 -14.93 17.08 -6.19
C TYR A 76 -15.71 16.52 -4.97
N LEU A 77 -15.18 16.74 -3.76
CA LEU A 77 -15.78 16.26 -2.49
C LEU A 77 -15.83 14.73 -2.32
N THR A 78 -14.92 13.96 -2.93
CA THR A 78 -14.75 12.54 -2.61
C THR A 78 -13.39 12.24 -1.98
N GLY A 79 -13.34 11.16 -1.21
CA GLY A 79 -12.08 10.60 -0.72
C GLY A 79 -11.47 9.60 -1.71
N VAL A 80 -10.37 8.97 -1.28
CA VAL A 80 -9.78 7.81 -1.95
C VAL A 80 -9.84 6.66 -0.97
N SER A 81 -10.54 5.57 -1.31
CA SER A 81 -10.59 4.38 -0.46
C SER A 81 -10.58 3.11 -1.28
N GLY A 82 -9.82 2.13 -0.82
CA GLY A 82 -9.70 0.84 -1.48
C GLY A 82 -8.86 -0.13 -0.67
N GLY A 83 -8.53 -1.25 -1.31
CA GLY A 83 -7.64 -2.23 -0.76
C GLY A 83 -7.06 -3.14 -1.83
N TRP A 84 -5.89 -3.70 -1.56
CA TRP A 84 -5.19 -4.62 -2.43
C TRP A 84 -4.89 -5.92 -1.72
N LYS A 85 -4.87 -6.99 -2.50
CA LYS A 85 -4.49 -8.33 -2.06
C LYS A 85 -3.34 -8.83 -2.90
N PHE A 86 -2.30 -9.29 -2.23
CA PHE A 86 -1.15 -9.94 -2.83
C PHE A 86 -1.02 -11.35 -2.27
N LYS A 87 -0.54 -12.28 -3.10
CA LYS A 87 -0.11 -13.61 -2.69
C LYS A 87 1.41 -13.67 -2.68
N VAL A 88 2.00 -14.22 -1.63
CA VAL A 88 3.43 -14.54 -1.62
C VAL A 88 3.65 -15.76 -2.51
N VAL A 89 4.40 -15.62 -3.60
CA VAL A 89 4.57 -16.68 -4.61
C VAL A 89 5.24 -17.91 -4.00
N GLY A 90 4.67 -19.08 -4.28
CA GLY A 90 5.14 -20.35 -3.72
C GLY A 90 4.74 -20.60 -2.27
N LYS A 91 3.95 -19.71 -1.65
CA LYS A 91 3.42 -19.84 -0.29
C LYS A 91 1.90 -19.73 -0.32
N ASP A 92 1.25 -20.38 0.63
CA ASP A 92 -0.17 -20.17 0.90
C ASP A 92 -0.32 -19.01 1.90
N LEU A 93 0.15 -17.83 1.51
CA LEU A 93 0.20 -16.64 2.35
C LEU A 93 -0.23 -15.42 1.55
N TYR A 94 -1.13 -14.63 2.14
CA TYR A 94 -1.77 -13.49 1.52
C TYR A 94 -1.52 -12.23 2.35
N LEU A 95 -1.13 -11.15 1.66
CA LEU A 95 -0.97 -9.80 2.20
C LEU A 95 -2.14 -8.93 1.74
N TYR A 96 -2.85 -8.36 2.70
CA TYR A 96 -3.92 -7.40 2.46
C TYR A 96 -3.46 -6.02 2.88
N ILE A 97 -3.72 -5.02 2.04
CA ILE A 97 -3.42 -3.61 2.30
C ILE A 97 -4.67 -2.79 1.97
N GLY A 98 -5.44 -2.42 2.98
CA GLY A 98 -6.57 -1.49 2.88
C GLY A 98 -6.14 -0.06 3.17
N PHE A 99 -6.76 0.93 2.54
CA PHE A 99 -6.45 2.35 2.72
C PHE A 99 -7.68 3.23 2.51
N SER A 100 -7.74 4.34 3.25
CA SER A 100 -8.80 5.34 3.14
C SER A 100 -8.27 6.72 3.50
N ASN A 101 -8.28 7.63 2.53
CA ASN A 101 -8.09 9.06 2.68
C ASN A 101 -9.44 9.77 2.42
N PRO A 102 -10.33 9.85 3.43
CA PRO A 102 -11.68 10.37 3.23
C PRO A 102 -11.68 11.90 3.02
N LEU A 103 -12.78 12.43 2.51
CA LEU A 103 -12.97 13.89 2.46
C LEU A 103 -12.99 14.48 3.88
N PHE A 104 -13.76 13.86 4.77
CA PHE A 104 -13.92 14.25 6.17
C PHE A 104 -13.49 13.13 7.11
N GLY A 105 -12.90 13.50 8.24
CA GLY A 105 -12.39 12.56 9.22
C GLY A 105 -10.91 12.24 9.01
N SER A 106 -10.47 11.16 9.65
CA SER A 106 -9.06 10.76 9.67
C SER A 106 -8.77 9.71 8.62
N TYR A 107 -7.53 9.71 8.16
CA TYR A 107 -6.96 8.62 7.38
C TYR A 107 -7.08 7.28 8.11
N LYS A 108 -7.29 6.20 7.35
CA LYS A 108 -7.32 4.82 7.86
C LYS A 108 -6.51 3.91 6.95
N THR A 109 -5.89 2.90 7.52
CA THR A 109 -5.21 1.83 6.78
C THR A 109 -5.43 0.51 7.47
N PHE A 110 -5.29 -0.57 6.75
CA PHE A 110 -5.38 -1.92 7.29
C PHE A 110 -4.31 -2.75 6.63
N VAL A 111 -3.53 -3.46 7.42
CA VAL A 111 -2.61 -4.47 6.90
C VAL A 111 -2.85 -5.78 7.63
N HIS A 112 -2.91 -6.86 6.86
CA HIS A 112 -3.14 -8.19 7.39
C HIS A 112 -2.35 -9.22 6.59
N LEU A 113 -1.81 -10.21 7.31
CA LEU A 113 -1.15 -11.38 6.75
C LEU A 113 -1.89 -12.62 7.22
N THR A 114 -2.27 -13.50 6.29
CA THR A 114 -2.98 -14.74 6.63
C THR A 114 -2.78 -15.82 5.58
N LYS A 115 -2.89 -17.08 6.00
CA LYS A 115 -3.02 -18.22 5.08
C LYS A 115 -4.39 -18.32 4.45
N ASN A 116 -5.39 -17.66 5.03
CA ASN A 116 -6.74 -17.71 4.52
C ASN A 116 -6.95 -16.72 3.37
N GLY A 117 -6.94 -17.23 2.14
CA GLY A 117 -7.24 -16.47 0.93
C GLY A 117 -8.70 -16.02 0.77
N THR A 118 -9.60 -16.36 1.69
CA THR A 118 -11.04 -15.99 1.60
C THR A 118 -11.37 -14.62 2.18
N ILE A 119 -10.44 -13.99 2.89
CA ILE A 119 -10.64 -12.61 3.36
C ILE A 119 -10.70 -11.71 2.11
N SER A 120 -11.71 -10.84 2.06
CA SER A 120 -11.81 -9.81 1.03
C SER A 120 -10.86 -8.66 1.37
N ALA A 121 -10.37 -7.92 0.38
CA ALA A 121 -9.56 -6.71 0.61
C ALA A 121 -10.38 -5.54 1.20
N GLU A 122 -11.63 -5.79 1.57
CA GLU A 122 -12.61 -4.80 2.00
C GLU A 122 -12.40 -4.29 3.44
N TRP A 123 -12.65 -2.99 3.59
CA TRP A 123 -12.75 -2.21 4.84
C TRP A 123 -11.48 -2.03 5.69
N PRO A 124 -10.70 -0.96 5.44
CA PRO A 124 -9.72 -0.49 6.40
C PRO A 124 -10.42 0.07 7.65
N ASN A 125 -10.48 -0.74 8.71
CA ASN A 125 -11.09 -0.35 9.97
C ASN A 125 -10.09 0.22 10.99
N ASP A 126 -8.78 0.04 10.78
CA ASP A 126 -7.79 0.56 11.71
C ASP A 126 -7.47 2.04 11.44
N LYS A 127 -7.60 2.85 12.49
CA LYS A 127 -7.10 4.22 12.49
C LYS A 127 -5.62 4.17 12.88
N LEU A 128 -4.73 4.53 11.95
CA LEU A 128 -3.34 4.80 12.30
C LEU A 128 -3.16 6.30 12.54
N LYS A 129 -2.43 6.63 13.61
CA LYS A 129 -1.97 8.01 13.86
C LYS A 129 -0.75 8.28 12.97
N ASP A 130 -0.50 9.55 12.67
CA ASP A 130 0.74 9.94 11.98
C ASP A 130 1.98 9.41 12.71
N GLY A 131 2.94 8.91 11.94
CA GLY A 131 4.16 8.27 12.42
C GLY A 131 3.95 6.91 13.12
N SER A 132 2.71 6.45 13.28
CA SER A 132 2.47 5.15 13.92
C SER A 132 2.82 4.00 12.97
N MET A 133 3.37 2.96 13.57
CA MET A 133 3.73 1.72 12.90
C MET A 133 2.84 0.59 13.44
N LYS A 134 2.31 -0.23 12.54
CA LYS A 134 1.60 -1.46 12.88
C LYS A 134 2.33 -2.64 12.25
N THR A 135 2.59 -3.65 13.06
CA THR A 135 3.21 -4.91 12.61
C THR A 135 2.19 -6.03 12.75
N VAL A 136 2.05 -6.83 11.70
CA VAL A 136 1.28 -8.09 11.70
C VAL A 136 2.22 -9.24 11.37
N LYS A 137 1.99 -10.39 12.00
CA LYS A 137 2.82 -11.58 11.84
C LYS A 137 1.95 -12.77 11.43
N CYS A 138 2.44 -13.57 10.49
CA CYS A 138 1.87 -14.86 10.15
C CYS A 138 3.03 -15.82 9.84
N ASP A 139 3.15 -16.89 10.63
CA ASP A 139 4.32 -17.76 10.65
C ASP A 139 5.65 -16.99 10.78
N GLU A 140 6.55 -17.17 9.82
CA GLU A 140 7.88 -16.57 9.72
C GLU A 140 7.81 -15.18 9.07
N TYR A 141 6.68 -14.77 8.52
CA TYR A 141 6.53 -13.50 7.82
C TYR A 141 5.98 -12.39 8.73
N THR A 142 6.51 -11.18 8.56
CA THR A 142 5.98 -9.96 9.17
C THR A 142 5.67 -8.93 8.09
N ALA A 143 4.56 -8.24 8.24
CA ALA A 143 4.26 -7.03 7.47
C ALA A 143 4.16 -5.85 8.42
N GLU A 144 4.88 -4.79 8.08
CA GLU A 144 4.93 -3.54 8.83
C GLU A 144 4.34 -2.44 7.96
N VAL A 145 3.37 -1.72 8.51
CA VAL A 145 2.83 -0.54 7.86
C VAL A 145 3.17 0.69 8.66
N THR A 146 3.77 1.67 8.00
CA THR A 146 3.99 3.01 8.55
C THR A 146 3.15 3.99 7.75
N PHE A 147 2.44 4.83 8.48
CA PHE A 147 1.72 5.96 7.91
C PHE A 147 2.51 7.24 8.17
N THR A 148 2.63 8.08 7.15
CA THR A 148 3.27 9.39 7.28
C THR A 148 2.36 10.44 6.66
N ASP A 149 1.94 11.38 7.49
CA ASP A 149 1.32 12.64 7.10
C ASP A 149 2.42 13.70 7.08
N PRO A 150 2.97 14.05 5.90
CA PRO A 150 3.84 15.20 5.81
C PRO A 150 2.99 16.47 6.01
N HIS A 151 2.77 16.83 7.28
CA HIS A 151 2.21 18.09 7.78
C HIS A 151 1.00 18.64 7.01
N TYR A 152 -0.22 18.22 7.39
CA TYR A 152 -1.49 18.85 6.97
C TYR A 152 -1.63 18.99 5.44
N SER A 153 -0.93 18.17 4.69
CA SER A 153 -0.93 18.26 3.25
C SER A 153 -2.01 17.36 2.67
N LYS A 154 -2.50 17.72 1.48
CA LYS A 154 -3.47 16.91 0.72
C LYS A 154 -2.95 15.52 0.34
N PHE A 155 -1.66 15.28 0.60
CA PHE A 155 -0.86 14.15 0.19
C PHE A 155 -0.48 13.32 1.41
N GLN A 156 -0.74 12.02 1.33
CA GLN A 156 -0.50 11.07 2.41
C GLN A 156 0.35 9.92 1.90
N ARG A 157 1.17 9.29 2.76
CA ARG A 157 2.00 8.15 2.37
C ARG A 157 1.77 6.93 3.25
N ILE A 158 1.61 5.76 2.62
CA ILE A 158 1.69 4.44 3.26
C ILE A 158 2.99 3.79 2.83
N LEU A 159 3.75 3.28 3.78
CA LEU A 159 4.85 2.37 3.52
C LEU A 159 4.51 1.01 4.13
N CYS A 160 4.29 0.00 3.30
CA CYS A 160 4.09 -1.38 3.70
C CYS A 160 5.36 -2.18 3.39
N LYS A 161 6.06 -2.67 4.42
CA LYS A 161 7.22 -3.56 4.30
C LYS A 161 6.80 -4.97 4.62
N ILE A 162 7.18 -5.95 3.82
CA ILE A 162 7.05 -7.37 4.17
C ILE A 162 8.43 -8.00 4.30
N ASN A 163 8.63 -8.73 5.38
CA ASN A 163 9.89 -9.35 5.76
C ASN A 163 9.69 -10.84 6.07
N TYR A 164 10.75 -11.61 5.85
CA TYR A 164 10.89 -12.97 6.36
C TYR A 164 11.78 -12.92 7.59
N ASN A 165 11.32 -13.44 8.72
CA ASN A 165 12.10 -13.55 9.94
C ASN A 165 12.60 -14.98 10.04
N GLU A 166 13.92 -15.16 9.92
CA GLU A 166 14.55 -16.40 10.33
C GLU A 166 14.26 -16.59 11.82
N ILE A 167 13.41 -17.58 12.15
CA ILE A 167 13.29 -18.03 13.52
C ILE A 167 14.63 -18.72 13.82
N ASN A 168 15.49 -18.04 14.57
CA ASN A 168 16.65 -18.69 15.17
C ASN A 168 16.11 -19.75 16.13
N VAL A 169 16.05 -21.00 15.66
CA VAL A 169 15.76 -22.20 16.47
C VAL A 169 17.04 -22.63 17.17
#